data_AF-A0A661CGM9-F1
#
_entry.id   AF-A0A661CGM9-F1
#
_cell.length_a   1.000
_cell.length_b   1.000
_cell.length_c   1.000
_cell.angle_alpha   90.00
_cell.angle_beta   90.00
_cell.angle_gamma   90.00
#
_symmetry.space_group_name_H-M   'P 1'
#
loop_
_entity.id
_entity.type
_entity.pdbx_description
1 polymer ?
#
loop_
_entity_poly.entity_id
_entity_poly.type
_entity_poly.pdbx_seq_one_letter_code
_entity_poly.pdbx_strand_id
1 'polypeptide(L)'
;MRLLMYRHKIMWAYNQSRLLKKRLKAKVVTIQTCHQEVSHNSTSPLDFKAIQKTLQTAWETLPPYTTDLSGLIAQIRTIEINLTNYQKRLSRLGKKAGQPLKLKHFSKMVQDKYLRQVQKDHANLQPNLKVLENLIGYIKTTVAIWGIGLAVGAIVASISGQFPTMNQTVAINHPLGSLLANYLPHAWVAPAISVILSVGSAIAAGLVTKIWIGLRHR
;
A
#
# COMPACT_ATOMS: atom_id res chain seq x y z
N MET A 1 35.27 -11.05 24.30
CA MET A 1 34.12 -10.10 24.28
C MET A 1 33.29 -10.14 22.98
N ARG A 2 33.87 -10.00 21.76
CA ARG A 2 33.09 -9.89 20.50
C ARG A 2 32.13 -11.07 20.16
N LEU A 3 32.41 -12.30 20.61
CA LEU A 3 31.55 -13.47 20.34
C LEU A 3 30.14 -13.32 20.94
N LEU A 4 30.06 -12.91 22.21
CA LEU A 4 28.80 -12.72 22.92
C LEU A 4 28.00 -11.54 22.36
N MET A 5 28.69 -10.49 21.90
CA MET A 5 28.06 -9.35 21.22
C MET A 5 27.31 -9.79 19.96
N TYR A 6 27.90 -10.63 19.10
CA TYR A 6 27.19 -11.14 17.92
C TYR A 6 25.98 -12.00 18.30
N ARG A 7 26.11 -12.86 19.32
CA ARG A 7 24.98 -13.64 19.86
C ARG A 7 23.84 -12.75 20.34
N HIS A 8 24.17 -11.70 21.10
CA HIS A 8 23.19 -10.74 21.59
C HIS A 8 22.48 -10.01 20.44
N LYS A 9 23.21 -9.51 19.44
CA LYS A 9 22.63 -8.84 18.26
C LYS A 9 21.67 -9.75 17.49
N ILE A 10 22.02 -11.03 17.31
CA ILE A 10 21.14 -12.02 16.67
C ILE A 10 19.84 -12.21 17.46
N MET A 11 19.95 -12.41 18.78
CA MET A 11 18.77 -12.59 19.64
C MET A 11 17.88 -11.35 19.65
N TRP A 12 18.48 -10.15 19.72
CA TRP A 12 17.75 -8.89 19.64
C TRP A 12 17.00 -8.77 18.31
N ALA A 13 17.68 -9.00 17.18
CA ALA A 13 17.06 -8.92 15.86
C ALA A 13 15.93 -9.93 15.69
N TYR A 14 16.11 -11.15 16.21
CA TYR A 14 15.05 -12.14 16.23
C TYR A 14 13.84 -11.66 17.05
N ASN A 15 14.05 -11.11 18.26
CA ASN A 15 12.94 -10.57 19.06
C ASN A 15 12.22 -9.40 18.37
N GLN A 16 12.96 -8.48 17.74
CA GLN A 16 12.37 -7.40 16.96
C GLN A 16 11.52 -7.93 15.80
N SER A 17 11.97 -9.00 15.12
CA SER A 17 11.17 -9.63 14.06
C SER A 17 9.83 -10.18 14.58
N ARG A 18 9.76 -10.64 15.84
CA ARG A 18 8.52 -11.13 16.45
C ARG A 18 7.52 -10.00 16.70
N LEU A 19 8.03 -8.83 17.15
CA LEU A 19 7.21 -7.64 17.34
C LEU A 19 6.67 -7.13 15.99
N LEU A 20 7.53 -7.04 14.98
CA LEU A 20 7.16 -6.68 13.61
C LEU A 20 6.06 -7.62 13.06
N LYS A 21 6.24 -8.93 13.21
CA LYS A 21 5.22 -9.92 12.83
C LYS A 21 3.87 -9.66 13.50
N LYS A 22 3.85 -9.37 14.81
CA LYS A 22 2.61 -9.09 15.55
C LYS A 22 1.90 -7.86 14.96
N ARG A 23 2.65 -6.79 14.68
CA ARG A 23 2.12 -5.56 14.07
C ARG A 23 1.61 -5.78 12.65
N LEU A 24 2.29 -6.61 11.85
CA LEU A 24 1.85 -6.97 10.50
C LEU A 24 0.56 -7.78 10.55
N LYS A 25 0.48 -8.80 11.41
CA LYS A 25 -0.74 -9.61 11.57
C LYS A 25 -1.96 -8.78 11.96
N ALA A 26 -1.80 -7.80 12.85
CA ALA A 26 -2.89 -6.89 13.21
C ALA A 26 -3.41 -6.12 11.98
N LYS A 27 -2.49 -5.63 11.14
CA LYS A 27 -2.85 -4.93 9.89
C LYS A 27 -3.46 -5.87 8.84
N VAL A 28 -3.05 -7.14 8.79
CA VAL A 28 -3.69 -8.14 7.92
C VAL A 28 -5.18 -8.26 8.24
N VAL A 29 -5.58 -8.21 9.52
CA VAL A 29 -6.99 -8.18 9.89
C VAL A 29 -7.68 -6.93 9.31
N THR A 30 -7.07 -5.75 9.42
CA THR A 30 -7.59 -4.53 8.79
C THR A 30 -7.75 -4.68 7.27
N ILE A 31 -6.75 -5.24 6.59
CA ILE A 31 -6.81 -5.48 5.13
C ILE A 31 -7.97 -6.41 4.77
N GLN A 32 -8.20 -7.47 5.57
CA GLN A 32 -9.31 -8.39 5.38
C GLN A 32 -10.67 -7.70 5.58
N THR A 33 -10.79 -6.86 6.61
CA THR A 33 -11.99 -6.03 6.83
C THR A 33 -12.24 -5.11 5.64
N CYS A 34 -11.21 -4.40 5.14
CA CYS A 34 -11.35 -3.57 3.95
C CYS A 34 -11.82 -4.39 2.74
N HIS A 35 -11.29 -5.60 2.53
CA HIS A 35 -11.73 -6.47 1.45
C HIS A 35 -13.22 -6.81 1.55
N GLN A 36 -13.69 -7.18 2.75
CA GLN A 36 -15.10 -7.48 3.01
C GLN A 36 -15.99 -6.27 2.77
N GLU A 37 -15.63 -5.11 3.33
CA GLU A 37 -16.36 -3.86 3.16
C GLU A 37 -16.46 -3.45 1.69
N VAL A 38 -15.37 -3.56 0.93
CA VAL A 38 -15.40 -3.30 -0.51
C VAL A 38 -16.38 -4.23 -1.19
N SER A 39 -16.30 -5.54 -0.95
CA SER A 39 -17.16 -6.53 -1.63
C SER A 39 -18.65 -6.33 -1.35
N HIS A 40 -19.01 -5.85 -0.15
CA HIS A 40 -20.40 -5.59 0.22
C HIS A 40 -20.92 -4.24 -0.27
N ASN A 41 -20.05 -3.23 -0.31
CA ASN A 41 -20.47 -1.85 -0.58
C ASN A 41 -20.24 -1.42 -2.03
N SER A 42 -19.53 -2.22 -2.85
CA SER A 42 -19.25 -1.91 -4.26
C SER A 42 -20.32 -2.42 -5.24
N THR A 43 -21.38 -3.07 -4.75
CA THR A 43 -22.53 -3.53 -5.54
C THR A 43 -23.63 -2.47 -5.59
N SER A 44 -24.54 -2.55 -6.57
CA SER A 44 -25.66 -1.61 -6.71
C SER A 44 -26.70 -1.79 -5.57
N PRO A 45 -27.16 -0.72 -4.90
CA PRO A 45 -26.68 0.66 -5.03
C PRO A 45 -25.33 0.86 -4.33
N LEU A 46 -24.38 1.51 -5.02
CA LEU A 46 -23.04 1.78 -4.50
C LEU A 46 -23.11 2.69 -3.26
N ASP A 47 -22.56 2.24 -2.12
CA ASP A 47 -22.39 3.11 -0.94
C ASP A 47 -21.05 3.86 -1.02
N PHE A 48 -21.10 5.05 -1.62
CA PHE A 48 -19.92 5.92 -1.77
C PHE A 48 -19.26 6.28 -0.44
N LYS A 49 -20.04 6.49 0.63
CA LYS A 49 -19.48 6.92 1.92
C LYS A 49 -18.71 5.78 2.56
N ALA A 50 -19.26 4.57 2.51
CA ALA A 50 -18.57 3.37 2.98
C ALA A 50 -17.29 3.13 2.17
N ILE A 51 -17.37 3.18 0.84
CA ILE A 51 -16.22 2.96 -0.05
C ILE A 51 -15.11 4.00 0.16
N GLN A 52 -15.46 5.29 0.35
CA GLN A 52 -14.48 6.34 0.65
C GLN A 52 -13.78 6.09 2.00
N LYS A 53 -14.54 5.67 3.02
CA LYS A 53 -13.98 5.33 4.33
C LYS A 53 -13.03 4.14 4.22
N THR A 54 -13.43 3.08 3.53
CA THR A 54 -12.58 1.89 3.32
C THR A 54 -11.30 2.24 2.54
N LEU A 55 -11.38 3.14 1.55
CA LEU A 55 -10.21 3.66 0.84
C LEU A 55 -9.25 4.39 1.78
N GLN A 56 -9.76 5.28 2.63
CA GLN A 56 -8.95 6.00 3.60
C GLN A 56 -8.23 5.02 4.54
N THR A 57 -8.96 4.04 5.10
CA THR A 57 -8.37 3.01 5.97
C THR A 57 -7.29 2.19 5.25
N ALA A 58 -7.51 1.82 3.99
CA ALA A 58 -6.52 1.11 3.19
C ALA A 58 -5.25 1.95 2.97
N TRP A 59 -5.40 3.23 2.64
CA TRP A 59 -4.27 4.17 2.48
C TRP A 59 -3.50 4.40 3.78
N GLU A 60 -4.18 4.54 4.91
CA GLU A 60 -3.54 4.71 6.21
C GLU A 60 -2.82 3.43 6.66
N THR A 61 -3.31 2.25 6.25
CA THR A 61 -2.70 0.96 6.55
C THR A 61 -1.45 0.68 5.73
N LEU A 62 -1.39 1.19 4.49
CA LEU A 62 -0.34 0.86 3.52
C LEU A 62 1.07 1.25 3.97
N PRO A 63 1.39 2.52 4.33
CA PRO A 63 2.73 2.89 4.77
C PRO A 63 3.24 2.07 5.96
N PRO A 64 2.54 1.97 7.09
CA PRO A 64 3.06 1.24 8.24
C PRO A 64 3.14 -0.27 7.99
N TYR A 65 2.32 -0.84 7.08
CA TYR A 65 2.48 -2.23 6.64
C TYR A 65 3.79 -2.44 5.89
N THR A 66 4.06 -1.60 4.88
CA THR A 66 5.28 -1.67 4.07
C THR A 66 6.54 -1.41 4.90
N THR A 67 6.48 -0.47 5.84
CA THR A 67 7.58 -0.20 6.78
C THR A 67 7.87 -1.42 7.66
N ASP A 68 6.84 -2.04 8.24
CA ASP A 68 7.03 -3.22 9.09
C ASP A 68 7.58 -4.42 8.28
N LEU A 69 7.11 -4.60 7.05
CA LEU A 69 7.57 -5.67 6.15
C LEU A 69 9.05 -5.47 5.78
N SER A 70 9.45 -4.25 5.42
CA SER A 70 10.85 -3.87 5.19
C SER A 70 11.70 -4.05 6.45
N GLY A 71 11.11 -3.81 7.62
CA GLY A 71 11.71 -4.10 8.91
C GLY A 71 12.10 -5.58 9.08
N LEU A 72 11.26 -6.53 8.62
CA LEU A 72 11.61 -7.96 8.65
C LEU A 72 12.85 -8.25 7.80
N ILE A 73 12.97 -7.65 6.60
CA ILE A 73 14.15 -7.79 5.74
C ILE A 73 15.40 -7.26 6.46
N ALA A 74 15.30 -6.12 7.13
CA ALA A 74 16.41 -5.56 7.91
C ALA A 74 16.84 -6.50 9.06
N GLN A 75 15.88 -7.15 9.74
CA GLN A 75 16.21 -8.13 10.79
C GLN A 75 16.83 -9.41 10.22
N ILE A 76 16.37 -9.89 9.06
CA ILE A 76 16.98 -11.04 8.34
C ILE A 76 18.46 -10.75 8.09
N ARG A 77 18.77 -9.61 7.46
CA ARG A 77 20.16 -9.20 7.17
C ARG A 77 21.00 -9.06 8.44
N THR A 78 20.42 -8.50 9.51
CA THR A 78 21.09 -8.38 10.80
C THR A 78 21.46 -9.74 11.37
N ILE A 79 20.55 -10.72 11.31
CA ILE A 79 20.79 -12.09 11.76
C ILE A 79 21.90 -12.73 10.92
N GLU A 80 21.84 -12.65 9.59
CA GLU A 80 22.80 -13.25 8.67
C GLU A 80 24.24 -12.74 8.87
N ILE A 81 24.39 -11.42 8.92
CA ILE A 81 25.70 -10.77 9.11
C ILE A 81 26.30 -11.17 10.45
N ASN A 82 25.51 -11.10 11.53
CA ASN A 82 26.01 -11.41 12.87
C ASN A 82 26.25 -12.92 13.06
N LEU A 83 25.46 -13.78 12.42
CA LEU A 83 25.70 -15.23 12.42
C LEU A 83 27.01 -15.56 11.73
N THR A 84 27.26 -14.98 10.55
CA THR A 84 28.53 -15.14 9.82
C THR A 84 29.71 -14.70 10.66
N ASN A 85 29.60 -13.53 11.31
CA ASN A 85 30.64 -13.01 12.20
C ASN A 85 30.85 -13.89 13.44
N TYR A 86 29.77 -14.41 14.02
CA TYR A 86 29.81 -15.35 15.13
C TYR A 86 30.55 -16.63 14.75
N GLN A 87 30.20 -17.24 13.63
CA GLN A 87 30.84 -18.48 13.13
C GLN A 87 32.33 -18.27 12.84
N LYS A 88 32.70 -17.18 12.15
CA LYS A 88 34.11 -16.82 11.91
C LYS A 88 34.89 -16.64 13.21
N ARG A 89 34.30 -15.95 14.20
CA ARG A 89 34.96 -15.75 15.50
C ARG A 89 35.10 -17.05 16.27
N LEU A 90 34.09 -17.92 16.25
CA LEU A 90 34.11 -19.22 16.91
C LEU A 90 35.21 -20.11 16.33
N SER A 91 35.35 -20.16 15.01
CA SER A 91 36.42 -20.90 14.33
C SER A 91 37.82 -20.41 14.74
N ARG A 92 38.05 -19.08 14.75
CA ARG A 92 39.33 -18.50 15.19
C ARG A 92 39.66 -18.84 16.64
N LEU A 93 38.67 -18.82 17.53
CA LEU A 93 38.88 -19.17 18.93
C LEU A 93 39.17 -20.67 19.10
N GLY A 94 38.50 -21.54 18.35
CA GLY A 94 38.80 -22.97 18.36
C GLY A 94 40.22 -23.28 17.89
N LYS A 95 40.68 -22.63 16.81
CA LYS A 95 42.09 -22.75 16.36
C LYS A 95 43.08 -22.34 17.45
N LYS A 96 42.82 -21.22 18.14
CA LYS A 96 43.68 -20.75 19.24
C LYS A 96 43.67 -21.67 20.46
N ALA A 97 42.54 -22.34 20.72
CA ALA A 97 42.40 -23.28 21.83
C ALA A 97 42.93 -24.68 21.52
N GLY A 98 43.42 -24.93 20.29
CA GLY A 98 43.84 -26.27 19.85
C GLY A 98 42.69 -27.27 19.66
N GLN A 99 41.43 -26.87 19.84
CA GLN A 99 40.27 -27.74 19.72
C GLN A 99 38.98 -26.99 19.36
N PRO A 100 38.00 -27.65 18.72
CA PRO A 100 36.71 -27.04 18.42
C PRO A 100 35.96 -26.65 19.70
N LEU A 101 35.48 -25.41 19.76
CA LEU A 101 34.63 -24.96 20.86
C LEU A 101 33.21 -25.57 20.74
N LYS A 102 32.69 -26.10 21.85
CA LYS A 102 31.34 -26.69 21.98
C LYS A 102 30.19 -25.66 21.97
N LEU A 103 30.30 -24.60 21.16
CA LEU A 103 29.30 -23.52 21.05
C LEU A 103 28.60 -23.50 19.68
N LYS A 104 28.85 -24.50 18.82
CA LYS A 104 28.24 -24.61 17.47
C LYS A 104 26.71 -24.76 17.51
N HIS A 105 26.15 -25.26 18.61
CA HIS A 105 24.71 -25.43 18.80
C HIS A 105 23.93 -24.12 18.58
N PHE A 106 24.47 -22.99 19.07
CA PHE A 106 23.82 -21.69 18.86
C PHE A 106 23.75 -21.32 17.37
N SER A 107 24.84 -21.48 16.62
CA SER A 107 24.85 -21.22 15.17
C SER A 107 23.79 -22.06 14.45
N LYS A 108 23.69 -23.34 14.80
CA LYS A 108 22.71 -24.26 14.20
C LYS A 108 21.27 -23.82 14.52
N MET A 109 20.99 -23.49 15.77
CA MET A 109 19.68 -22.95 16.18
C MET A 109 19.30 -21.68 15.41
N VAL A 110 20.25 -20.76 15.20
CA VAL A 110 19.98 -19.52 14.47
C VAL A 110 19.65 -19.82 12.99
N GLN A 111 20.40 -20.72 12.34
CA GLN A 111 20.15 -21.12 10.95
C GLN A 111 18.82 -21.85 10.81
N ASP A 112 18.63 -22.90 11.61
CA ASP A 112 17.51 -23.83 11.44
C ASP A 112 16.19 -23.25 11.94
N LYS A 113 16.23 -22.34 12.92
CA LYS A 113 15.03 -21.76 13.53
C LYS A 113 14.90 -20.28 13.25
N TYR A 114 15.82 -19.45 13.75
CA TYR A 114 15.58 -18.00 13.79
C TYR A 114 15.50 -17.43 12.37
N LEU A 115 16.53 -17.64 11.56
CA LEU A 115 16.59 -17.12 10.21
C LEU A 115 15.44 -17.65 9.34
N ARG A 116 15.24 -18.97 9.33
CA ARG A 116 14.13 -19.62 8.62
C ARG A 116 12.77 -19.08 9.03
N GLN A 117 12.54 -18.85 10.32
CA GLN A 117 11.26 -18.31 10.79
C GLN A 117 11.03 -16.89 10.29
N VAL A 118 12.02 -16.00 10.37
CA VAL A 118 11.83 -14.60 9.91
C VAL A 118 11.64 -14.55 8.39
N GLN A 119 12.40 -15.35 7.63
CA GLN A 119 12.24 -15.46 6.18
C GLN A 119 10.85 -15.97 5.79
N LYS A 120 10.36 -17.04 6.43
CA LYS A 120 8.99 -17.54 6.21
C LYS A 120 7.94 -16.52 6.61
N ASP A 121 8.13 -15.83 7.74
CA ASP A 121 7.20 -14.80 8.21
C ASP A 121 7.11 -13.65 7.19
N HIS A 122 8.24 -13.19 6.64
CA HIS A 122 8.24 -12.20 5.56
C HIS A 122 7.51 -12.73 4.31
N ALA A 123 7.90 -13.91 3.82
CA ALA A 123 7.32 -14.51 2.60
C ALA A 123 5.81 -14.73 2.72
N ASN A 124 5.31 -15.10 3.90
CA ASN A 124 3.89 -15.32 4.15
C ASN A 124 3.09 -14.01 4.29
N LEU A 125 3.74 -12.92 4.70
CA LEU A 125 3.08 -11.64 4.93
C LEU A 125 3.13 -10.74 3.69
N GLN A 126 4.16 -10.86 2.86
CA GLN A 126 4.34 -10.08 1.65
C GLN A 126 3.12 -10.08 0.70
N PRO A 127 2.42 -11.22 0.43
CA PRO A 127 1.27 -11.22 -0.46
C PRO A 127 0.13 -10.28 -0.05
N ASN A 128 -0.04 -9.99 1.24
CA ASN A 128 -1.10 -9.09 1.71
C ASN A 128 -0.84 -7.62 1.32
N LEU A 129 0.42 -7.24 1.06
CA LEU A 129 0.71 -5.93 0.45
C LEU A 129 0.04 -5.82 -0.92
N LYS A 130 0.16 -6.88 -1.73
CA LYS A 130 -0.45 -6.91 -3.05
C LYS A 130 -1.97 -6.85 -2.99
N VAL A 131 -2.57 -7.56 -2.02
CA VAL A 131 -4.02 -7.47 -1.76
C VAL A 131 -4.41 -6.03 -1.44
N LEU A 132 -3.67 -5.35 -0.56
CA LEU A 132 -3.93 -3.97 -0.18
C LEU A 132 -3.81 -2.99 -1.37
N GLU A 133 -2.75 -3.12 -2.18
CA GLU A 133 -2.57 -2.33 -3.41
C GLU A 133 -3.72 -2.55 -4.40
N ASN A 134 -4.11 -3.81 -4.59
CA ASN A 134 -5.20 -4.17 -5.49
C ASN A 134 -6.55 -3.61 -5.00
N LEU A 135 -6.81 -3.63 -3.68
CA LEU A 135 -8.01 -3.03 -3.10
C LEU A 135 -8.06 -1.52 -3.37
N ILE A 136 -6.95 -0.82 -3.13
CA ILE A 136 -6.86 0.62 -3.41
C ILE A 136 -7.10 0.89 -4.90
N GLY A 137 -6.50 0.09 -5.79
CA GLY A 137 -6.71 0.19 -7.23
C GLY A 137 -8.17 -0.04 -7.63
N TYR A 138 -8.78 -1.11 -7.12
CA TYR A 138 -10.18 -1.45 -7.39
C TYR A 138 -11.15 -0.36 -6.93
N ILE A 139 -10.98 0.17 -5.71
CA ILE A 139 -11.84 1.24 -5.21
C ILE A 139 -11.72 2.49 -6.10
N LYS A 140 -10.48 2.88 -6.48
CA LYS A 140 -10.26 4.01 -7.38
C LYS A 140 -10.98 3.83 -8.71
N THR A 141 -10.89 2.64 -9.31
CA THR A 141 -11.58 2.32 -10.57
C THR A 141 -13.10 2.34 -10.40
N THR A 142 -13.62 1.77 -9.31
CA THR A 142 -15.06 1.72 -9.03
C THR A 142 -15.62 3.14 -8.87
N VAL A 143 -15.00 3.96 -8.03
CA VAL A 143 -15.43 5.36 -7.85
C VAL A 143 -15.34 6.15 -9.16
N ALA A 144 -14.33 5.90 -10.02
CA ALA A 144 -14.23 6.54 -11.32
C ALA A 144 -15.38 6.14 -12.28
N ILE A 145 -15.74 4.85 -12.33
CA ILE A 145 -16.84 4.36 -13.19
C ILE A 145 -18.18 4.95 -12.75
N TRP A 146 -18.49 4.88 -11.46
CA TRP A 146 -19.76 5.38 -10.92
C TRP A 146 -19.81 6.92 -10.81
N GLY A 147 -18.65 7.59 -10.82
CA GLY A 147 -18.52 9.05 -10.76
C GLY A 147 -18.77 9.79 -12.08
N ILE A 148 -18.91 9.08 -13.21
CA ILE A 148 -19.22 9.66 -14.54
C ILE A 148 -20.69 10.15 -14.63
N GLY A 149 -21.50 9.92 -13.59
CA GLY A 149 -22.94 10.18 -13.61
C GLY A 149 -23.49 11.34 -12.76
N LEU A 150 -22.77 12.45 -12.48
CA LEU A 150 -23.34 13.84 -12.37
C LEU A 150 -22.64 14.88 -11.44
N ALA A 151 -21.66 14.58 -10.56
CA ALA A 151 -21.23 15.64 -9.60
C ALA A 151 -19.78 15.66 -9.09
N VAL A 152 -18.86 14.81 -9.58
CA VAL A 152 -17.66 14.46 -8.79
C VAL A 152 -16.31 14.73 -9.50
N GLY A 153 -16.24 15.73 -10.37
CA GLY A 153 -14.94 16.25 -10.84
C GLY A 153 -14.01 16.65 -9.68
N ALA A 154 -14.58 17.15 -8.58
CA ALA A 154 -13.83 17.64 -7.42
C ALA A 154 -13.21 16.53 -6.54
N ILE A 155 -13.86 15.38 -6.35
CA ILE A 155 -13.32 14.31 -5.46
C ILE A 155 -12.23 13.52 -6.19
N VAL A 156 -12.36 13.32 -7.51
CA VAL A 156 -11.29 12.72 -8.32
C VAL A 156 -10.07 13.66 -8.36
N ALA A 157 -10.28 14.97 -8.53
CA ALA A 157 -9.21 15.98 -8.51
C ALA A 157 -8.55 16.14 -7.12
N SER A 158 -9.30 16.05 -6.03
CA SER A 158 -8.76 16.16 -4.67
C SER A 158 -7.98 14.92 -4.23
N ILE A 159 -8.30 13.74 -4.78
CA ILE A 159 -7.62 12.47 -4.46
C ILE A 159 -6.44 12.21 -5.41
N SER A 160 -6.41 12.81 -6.60
CA SER A 160 -5.37 12.52 -7.58
C SER A 160 -4.09 13.35 -7.41
N GLY A 161 -4.12 14.56 -6.84
CA GLY A 161 -2.93 15.43 -6.63
C GLY A 161 -2.18 15.86 -7.92
N GLN A 162 -2.41 15.16 -9.01
CA GLN A 162 -2.00 15.36 -10.38
C GLN A 162 -3.13 14.75 -11.21
N PHE A 163 -3.62 15.48 -12.21
CA PHE A 163 -4.76 15.06 -13.04
C PHE A 163 -4.60 13.61 -13.54
N PRO A 164 -5.63 12.75 -13.48
CA PRO A 164 -5.58 11.49 -14.19
C PRO A 164 -5.64 11.80 -15.70
N THR A 165 -4.61 11.42 -16.44
CA THR A 165 -4.70 11.38 -17.90
C THR A 165 -5.79 10.39 -18.28
N MET A 166 -6.90 10.87 -18.85
CA MET A 166 -7.88 10.00 -19.48
C MET A 166 -7.15 9.17 -20.54
N ASN A 167 -7.26 7.85 -20.44
CA ASN A 167 -6.68 6.96 -21.44
C ASN A 167 -7.37 7.23 -22.79
N GLN A 168 -6.59 7.37 -23.86
CA GLN A 168 -7.06 7.96 -25.12
C GLN A 168 -8.20 7.16 -25.77
N THR A 169 -8.19 5.84 -25.61
CA THR A 169 -9.26 4.92 -26.04
C THR A 169 -10.57 5.13 -25.29
N VAL A 170 -10.52 5.51 -24.01
CA VAL A 170 -11.70 5.85 -23.20
C VAL A 170 -12.21 7.23 -23.58
N ALA A 171 -11.31 8.17 -23.89
CA ALA A 171 -11.66 9.52 -24.31
C ALA A 171 -12.40 9.55 -25.64
N ILE A 172 -11.99 8.74 -26.63
CA ILE A 172 -12.63 8.71 -27.96
C ILE A 172 -14.04 8.10 -27.91
N ASN A 173 -14.28 7.12 -27.04
CA ASN A 173 -15.58 6.48 -26.87
C ASN A 173 -16.56 7.26 -25.97
N HIS A 174 -16.15 8.42 -25.47
CA HIS A 174 -16.99 9.31 -24.67
C HIS A 174 -17.91 10.15 -25.57
N PRO A 175 -19.18 10.45 -25.21
CA PRO A 175 -20.10 11.25 -26.05
C PRO A 175 -19.54 12.63 -26.43
N LEU A 176 -18.86 13.30 -25.50
CA LEU A 176 -18.13 14.55 -25.80
C LEU A 176 -16.86 14.29 -26.63
N GLY A 177 -16.23 13.15 -26.47
CA GLY A 177 -15.02 12.79 -27.21
C GLY A 177 -15.27 12.48 -28.67
N SER A 178 -16.37 11.79 -28.98
CA SER A 178 -16.80 11.56 -30.35
C SER A 178 -17.17 12.87 -31.06
N LEU A 179 -17.73 13.84 -30.34
CA LEU A 179 -18.00 15.18 -30.88
C LEU A 179 -16.71 15.99 -31.10
N LEU A 180 -15.79 15.97 -30.13
CA LEU A 180 -14.54 16.72 -30.18
C LEU A 180 -13.51 16.12 -31.15
N ALA A 181 -13.53 14.80 -31.38
CA ALA A 181 -12.64 14.12 -32.31
C ALA A 181 -12.85 14.56 -33.77
N ASN A 182 -14.00 15.16 -34.09
CA ASN A 182 -14.25 15.74 -35.41
C ASN A 182 -13.54 17.09 -35.62
N TYR A 183 -13.09 17.75 -34.55
CA TYR A 183 -12.55 19.12 -34.59
C TYR A 183 -11.15 19.24 -33.96
N LEU A 184 -10.71 18.26 -33.19
CA LEU A 184 -9.42 18.24 -32.50
C LEU A 184 -8.62 16.99 -32.87
N PRO A 185 -7.28 17.09 -32.99
CA PRO A 185 -6.43 15.91 -33.14
C PRO A 185 -6.63 14.95 -31.96
N HIS A 186 -6.59 13.63 -32.21
CA HIS A 186 -6.89 12.62 -31.19
C HIS A 186 -6.09 12.78 -29.90
N ALA A 187 -4.86 13.30 -29.96
CA ALA A 187 -4.01 13.57 -28.79
C ALA A 187 -4.58 14.64 -27.84
N TRP A 188 -5.42 15.53 -28.36
CA TRP A 188 -6.00 16.67 -27.63
C TRP A 188 -7.43 16.43 -27.16
N VAL A 189 -8.07 15.34 -27.58
CA VAL A 189 -9.45 15.01 -27.19
C VAL A 189 -9.55 14.74 -25.69
N ALA A 190 -8.64 13.94 -25.12
CA ALA A 190 -8.62 13.65 -23.69
C ALA A 190 -8.37 14.90 -22.81
N PRO A 191 -7.36 15.76 -23.10
CA PRO A 191 -7.20 17.03 -22.42
C PRO A 191 -8.42 17.95 -22.51
N ALA A 192 -9.02 18.07 -23.69
CA ALA A 192 -10.16 18.96 -23.92
C ALA A 192 -11.41 18.54 -23.13
N ILE A 193 -11.70 17.24 -23.05
CA ILE A 193 -12.80 16.70 -22.24
C ILE A 193 -12.59 17.06 -20.76
N SER A 194 -11.37 16.88 -20.22
CA SER A 194 -11.06 17.22 -18.84
C SER A 194 -11.26 18.70 -18.52
N VAL A 195 -10.88 19.60 -19.43
CA VAL A 195 -11.10 21.04 -19.27
C VAL A 195 -12.60 21.38 -19.29
N ILE A 196 -13.34 20.85 -20.26
CA ILE A 196 -14.78 21.12 -20.40
C ILE A 196 -15.56 20.64 -19.17
N LEU A 197 -15.26 19.44 -18.66
CA LEU A 197 -15.89 18.90 -17.47
C LEU A 197 -15.53 19.72 -16.21
N SER A 198 -14.28 20.16 -16.09
CA SER A 198 -13.85 21.01 -14.98
C SER A 198 -14.56 22.36 -14.98
N VAL A 199 -14.61 23.04 -16.13
CA VAL A 199 -15.29 24.35 -16.27
C VAL A 199 -16.80 24.21 -16.06
N GLY A 200 -17.42 23.16 -16.63
CA GLY A 200 -18.85 22.89 -16.45
C GLY A 200 -19.21 22.65 -14.98
N SER A 201 -18.38 21.92 -14.24
CA SER A 201 -18.59 21.68 -12.81
C SER A 201 -18.51 22.96 -11.97
N ALA A 202 -17.57 23.87 -12.28
CA ALA A 202 -17.43 25.14 -11.59
C ALA A 202 -18.65 26.06 -11.81
N ILE A 203 -19.17 26.10 -13.04
CA ILE A 203 -20.37 26.88 -13.39
C ILE A 203 -21.60 26.33 -12.66
N ALA A 204 -21.80 25.00 -12.66
CA ALA A 204 -22.91 24.37 -11.97
C ALA A 204 -22.87 24.64 -10.45
N ALA A 205 -21.70 24.52 -9.82
CA ALA A 205 -21.51 24.82 -8.41
C ALA A 205 -21.81 26.29 -8.06
N GLY A 206 -21.40 27.22 -8.92
CA GLY A 206 -21.72 28.65 -8.78
C GLY A 206 -23.23 28.94 -8.85
N LEU A 207 -23.94 28.29 -9.77
CA LEU A 207 -25.39 28.44 -9.92
C LEU A 207 -26.16 27.87 -8.72
N VAL A 208 -25.78 26.69 -8.24
CA VAL A 208 -26.39 26.08 -7.04
C VAL A 208 -26.18 26.96 -5.81
N THR A 209 -24.97 27.48 -5.63
CA THR A 209 -24.64 28.39 -4.53
C THR A 209 -25.47 29.67 -4.60
N LYS A 210 -25.64 30.25 -5.80
CA LYS A 210 -26.45 31.45 -6.02
C LYS A 210 -27.94 31.21 -5.71
N ILE A 211 -28.49 30.07 -6.13
CA ILE A 211 -29.89 29.69 -5.87
C ILE A 211 -30.10 29.49 -4.36
N TRP A 212 -29.19 28.81 -3.67
CA TRP A 212 -29.26 28.61 -2.23
C TRP A 212 -29.25 29.96 -1.49
N ILE A 213 -28.29 30.85 -1.79
CA ILE A 213 -28.22 32.17 -1.15
C ILE A 213 -29.50 32.98 -1.40
N GLY A 214 -30.06 32.93 -2.61
CA GLY A 214 -31.32 33.60 -2.95
C GLY A 214 -32.55 33.06 -2.21
N LEU A 215 -32.59 31.74 -1.93
CA LEU A 215 -33.66 31.11 -1.16
C LEU A 215 -33.55 31.39 0.35
N ARG A 216 -32.36 31.74 0.86
CA ARG A 216 -32.14 32.05 2.28
C ARG A 216 -32.49 33.49 2.67
N HIS A 217 -32.57 34.39 1.69
CA HIS A 217 -32.87 35.82 1.88
C HIS A 217 -34.33 36.19 1.54
N ARG A 218 -35.21 35.21 1.34
CA ARG A 218 -36.67 35.37 1.29
C ARG A 218 -37.28 34.80 2.56
#